data_AF-A0A453QKR4-F1
#
_entry.id   AF-A0A453QKR4-F1
#
_cell.length_a   1.000
_cell.length_b   1.000
_cell.length_c   1.000
_cell.angle_alpha   90.00
_cell.angle_beta   90.00
_cell.angle_gamma   90.00
#
_symmetry.space_group_name_H-M   'P 1'
#
loop_
_entity.id
_entity.type
_entity.pdbx_description
1 polymer ?
#
loop_
_entity_poly.entity_id
_entity_poly.type
_entity_poly.pdbx_seq_one_letter_code
_entity_poly.pdbx_strand_id
1 'polypeptide(L)'
;PAAAAARPRPGGAAPAARAAEMVFVWLAAFFLVVTLIVLVIFQLMCLADLEFDYINPFDSSSRINKVVMPEFIVQALLSALFLLSGHWAMFLLSAPMVYYNYTLYERRQHLVDVTEIFNHLSREKKRRLFKIAALIVLLFLSLFWMIWSVLEEHE
;
A
#
# COMPACT_ATOMS: atom_id res chain seq x y z
N PRO A 1 50.95 -23.52 -32.48
CA PRO A 1 50.09 -24.00 -31.36
C PRO A 1 49.24 -22.85 -30.83
N ALA A 2 47.91 -22.97 -30.90
CA ALA A 2 47.00 -21.82 -30.80
C ALA A 2 47.00 -21.14 -29.42
N ALA A 3 46.99 -19.81 -29.42
CA ALA A 3 46.69 -19.02 -28.23
C ALA A 3 45.22 -19.26 -27.82
N ALA A 4 45.00 -19.76 -26.61
CA ALA A 4 43.67 -19.94 -26.06
C ALA A 4 43.06 -18.57 -25.71
N ALA A 5 42.30 -18.00 -26.64
CA ALA A 5 41.55 -16.77 -26.42
C ALA A 5 40.48 -17.01 -25.33
N ALA A 6 40.77 -16.58 -24.11
CA ALA A 6 39.80 -16.57 -23.02
C ALA A 6 38.65 -15.61 -23.37
N ARG A 7 37.52 -16.17 -23.81
CA ARG A 7 36.28 -15.38 -23.97
C ARG A 7 35.90 -14.79 -22.62
N PRO A 8 35.65 -13.47 -22.50
CA PRO A 8 35.08 -12.91 -21.29
C PRO A 8 33.69 -13.51 -21.08
N ARG A 9 33.40 -14.01 -19.87
CA ARG A 9 32.07 -14.55 -19.52
C ARG A 9 31.06 -13.39 -19.52
N PRO A 10 30.00 -13.41 -20.37
CA PRO A 10 28.94 -12.41 -20.29
C PRO A 10 28.04 -12.74 -19.10
N GLY A 11 28.35 -12.18 -17.93
CA GLY A 11 27.59 -12.42 -16.70
C GLY A 11 28.09 -11.73 -15.42
N GLY A 12 29.22 -11.03 -15.45
CA GLY A 12 29.86 -10.47 -14.24
C GLY A 12 29.20 -9.23 -13.61
N ALA A 13 28.18 -8.64 -14.23
CA ALA A 13 27.49 -7.45 -13.72
C ALA A 13 26.20 -7.74 -12.93
N ALA A 14 25.86 -9.03 -12.75
CA ALA A 14 24.49 -9.46 -12.47
C ALA A 14 23.98 -9.41 -11.01
N PRO A 15 24.77 -9.65 -9.94
CA PRO A 15 24.19 -9.79 -8.59
C PRO A 15 23.91 -8.44 -7.89
N ALA A 16 24.90 -7.55 -7.79
CA ALA A 16 24.76 -6.29 -7.04
C ALA A 16 23.69 -5.34 -7.62
N ALA A 17 23.52 -5.30 -8.95
CA ALA A 17 22.46 -4.52 -9.58
C ALA A 17 21.05 -5.05 -9.22
N ARG A 18 20.89 -6.37 -9.17
CA ARG A 18 19.61 -7.03 -8.78
C ARG A 18 19.27 -6.80 -7.32
N ALA A 19 20.26 -6.78 -6.43
CA ALA A 19 20.03 -6.54 -5.01
C ALA A 19 19.63 -5.06 -4.76
N ALA A 20 20.33 -4.11 -5.38
CA ALA A 20 19.97 -2.69 -5.33
C ALA A 20 18.55 -2.40 -5.89
N GLU A 21 18.13 -3.11 -6.95
CA GLU A 21 16.75 -3.09 -7.47
C GLU A 21 15.74 -3.55 -6.41
N MET A 22 16.04 -4.61 -5.63
CA MET A 22 15.18 -5.09 -4.54
C MET A 22 15.11 -4.10 -3.38
N VAL A 23 16.24 -3.51 -2.96
CA VAL A 23 16.26 -2.50 -1.89
C VAL A 23 15.43 -1.27 -2.29
N PHE A 24 15.51 -0.82 -3.55
CA PHE A 24 14.68 0.27 -4.05
C PHE A 24 13.19 -0.08 -4.06
N VAL A 25 12.82 -1.30 -4.46
CA VAL A 25 11.45 -1.83 -4.38
C VAL A 25 10.92 -1.81 -2.95
N TRP A 26 11.69 -2.30 -1.98
CA TRP A 26 11.30 -2.32 -0.56
C TRP A 26 11.16 -0.91 0.03
N LEU A 27 12.08 -0.01 -0.30
CA LEU A 27 12.05 1.40 0.11
C LEU A 27 10.82 2.13 -0.47
N ALA A 28 10.52 1.92 -1.74
CA ALA A 28 9.32 2.47 -2.38
C ALA A 28 8.04 1.91 -1.76
N ALA A 29 7.98 0.60 -1.49
CA ALA A 29 6.86 -0.03 -0.80
C ALA A 29 6.67 0.55 0.62
N PHE A 30 7.74 0.76 1.38
CA PHE A 30 7.70 1.40 2.70
C PHE A 30 7.04 2.80 2.62
N PHE A 31 7.51 3.67 1.74
CA PHE A 31 6.92 5.01 1.59
C PHE A 31 5.45 4.96 1.16
N LEU A 32 5.07 4.08 0.22
CA LEU A 32 3.68 3.90 -0.20
C LEU A 32 2.79 3.40 0.95
N VAL A 33 3.25 2.46 1.78
CA VAL A 33 2.51 1.97 2.96
C VAL A 33 2.34 3.08 4.00
N VAL A 34 3.39 3.86 4.28
CA VAL A 34 3.31 5.03 5.17
C VAL A 34 2.29 6.05 4.64
N THR A 35 2.32 6.36 3.33
CA THR A 35 1.32 7.23 2.69
C THR A 35 -0.11 6.69 2.86
N LEU A 36 -0.35 5.38 2.66
CA LEU A 36 -1.66 4.78 2.89
C LEU A 36 -2.12 4.89 4.34
N ILE A 37 -1.22 4.64 5.31
CA ILE A 37 -1.54 4.78 6.74
C ILE A 37 -1.98 6.21 7.04
N VAL A 38 -1.26 7.22 6.56
CA VAL A 38 -1.63 8.64 6.76
C VAL A 38 -2.98 8.97 6.11
N LEU A 39 -3.25 8.51 4.89
CA LEU A 39 -4.53 8.74 4.21
C LEU A 39 -5.71 8.10 4.97
N VAL A 40 -5.57 6.87 5.46
CA VAL A 40 -6.63 6.17 6.22
C VAL A 40 -6.81 6.77 7.62
N ILE A 41 -5.73 7.23 8.27
CA ILE A 41 -5.82 7.99 9.54
C ILE A 41 -6.56 9.31 9.33
N PHE A 42 -6.28 10.06 8.25
CA PHE A 42 -6.99 11.31 7.95
C PHE A 42 -8.50 11.08 7.75
N GLN A 43 -8.89 10.00 7.07
CA GLN A 43 -10.30 9.62 6.94
C GLN A 43 -10.93 9.25 8.29
N LEU A 44 -10.21 8.51 9.15
CA LEU A 44 -10.66 8.19 10.51
C LEU A 44 -10.82 9.43 11.38
N MET A 45 -9.96 10.44 11.23
CA MET A 45 -10.10 11.73 11.89
C MET A 45 -11.38 12.44 11.44
N CYS A 46 -11.62 12.55 10.12
CA CYS A 46 -12.85 13.14 9.59
C CYS A 46 -14.13 12.41 10.03
N LEU A 47 -14.06 11.08 10.25
CA LEU A 47 -15.15 10.26 10.80
C LEU A 47 -15.34 10.47 12.31
N ALA A 48 -14.25 10.68 13.07
CA ALA A 48 -14.31 10.98 14.50
C ALA A 48 -14.82 12.40 14.76
N ASP A 49 -14.36 13.41 14.00
CA ASP A 49 -14.86 14.79 14.06
C ASP A 49 -16.38 14.85 13.81
N LEU A 50 -16.91 13.93 13.01
CA LEU A 50 -18.33 13.75 12.71
C LEU A 50 -19.07 12.98 13.83
N GLU A 51 -18.42 12.01 14.49
CA GLU A 51 -18.95 11.29 15.66
C GLU A 51 -19.12 12.19 16.89
N PHE A 52 -18.26 13.21 17.04
CA PHE A 52 -18.31 14.21 18.11
C PHE A 52 -19.07 15.50 17.72
N ASP A 53 -19.82 15.48 16.62
CA ASP A 53 -20.68 16.59 16.14
C ASP A 53 -19.91 17.92 15.91
N TYR A 54 -18.62 17.83 15.60
CA TYR A 54 -17.70 18.97 15.52
C TYR A 54 -17.65 19.62 14.13
N ILE A 55 -18.05 18.87 13.09
CA ILE A 55 -18.04 19.29 11.68
C ILE A 55 -19.34 18.85 10.99
N ASN A 56 -19.83 19.68 10.06
CA ASN A 56 -20.98 19.35 9.24
C ASN A 56 -20.72 18.07 8.41
N PRO A 57 -21.63 17.08 8.42
CA PRO A 57 -21.41 15.82 7.72
C PRO A 57 -21.25 15.97 6.19
N PHE A 58 -21.74 17.06 5.60
CA PHE A 58 -21.48 17.41 4.19
C PHE A 58 -20.00 17.70 3.92
N ASP A 59 -19.37 18.52 4.78
CA ASP A 59 -17.95 18.89 4.63
C ASP A 59 -17.03 17.70 4.89
N SER A 60 -17.31 16.90 5.93
CA SER A 60 -16.54 15.67 6.19
C SER A 60 -16.66 14.67 5.04
N SER A 61 -17.86 14.46 4.48
CA SER A 61 -18.05 13.55 3.34
C SER A 61 -17.31 14.02 2.08
N SER A 62 -17.31 15.33 1.81
CA SER A 62 -16.55 15.96 0.72
C SER A 62 -15.03 15.78 0.89
N ARG A 63 -14.51 15.95 2.11
CA ARG A 63 -13.09 15.73 2.43
C ARG A 63 -12.70 14.25 2.30
N ILE A 64 -13.51 13.33 2.83
CA ILE A 64 -13.27 11.88 2.75
C ILE A 64 -13.24 11.43 1.29
N ASN A 65 -14.20 11.85 0.46
CA ASN A 65 -14.26 11.47 -0.96
C ASN A 65 -13.02 11.93 -1.75
N LYS A 66 -12.53 13.16 -1.51
CA LYS A 66 -11.28 13.66 -2.13
C LYS A 66 -10.04 12.86 -1.73
N VAL A 67 -10.06 12.18 -0.58
CA VAL A 67 -8.94 11.38 -0.03
C VAL A 67 -9.08 9.88 -0.35
N VAL A 68 -10.30 9.38 -0.60
CA VAL A 68 -10.56 8.01 -1.07
C VAL A 68 -9.93 7.73 -2.45
N MET A 69 -10.00 8.68 -3.38
CA MET A 69 -9.42 8.52 -4.71
C MET A 69 -7.88 8.34 -4.70
N PRO A 70 -7.07 9.18 -4.03
CA PRO A 70 -5.64 8.94 -3.91
C PRO A 70 -5.31 7.68 -3.09
N GLU A 71 -6.12 7.31 -2.08
CA GLU A 71 -5.95 6.03 -1.37
C GLU A 71 -6.03 4.85 -2.33
N PHE A 72 -7.06 4.79 -3.19
CA PHE A 72 -7.22 3.73 -4.18
C PHE A 72 -6.07 3.67 -5.18
N ILE A 73 -5.58 4.83 -5.65
CA ILE A 73 -4.45 4.91 -6.58
C ILE A 73 -3.16 4.40 -5.92
N VAL A 74 -2.84 4.85 -4.71
CA VAL A 74 -1.64 4.42 -3.98
C VAL A 74 -1.72 2.93 -3.61
N GLN A 75 -2.90 2.42 -3.24
CA GLN A 75 -3.12 1.00 -2.96
C GLN A 75 -2.93 0.13 -4.22
N ALA A 76 -3.43 0.59 -5.38
CA ALA A 76 -3.24 -0.10 -6.65
C ALA A 76 -1.77 -0.08 -7.09
N LEU A 77 -1.07 1.05 -6.95
CA LEU A 77 0.36 1.18 -7.23
C LEU A 77 1.20 0.24 -6.35
N LEU A 78 0.92 0.19 -5.04
CA LEU A 78 1.60 -0.73 -4.12
C LEU A 78 1.37 -2.20 -4.49
N SER A 79 0.14 -2.56 -4.85
CA SER A 79 -0.17 -3.93 -5.28
C SER A 79 0.48 -4.29 -6.62
N ALA A 80 0.55 -3.36 -7.57
CA ALA A 80 1.25 -3.53 -8.84
C ALA A 80 2.77 -3.66 -8.64
N LEU A 81 3.34 -2.88 -7.72
CA LEU A 81 4.75 -2.96 -7.34
C LEU A 81 5.10 -4.35 -6.77
N PHE A 82 4.32 -4.89 -5.84
CA PHE A 82 4.54 -6.26 -5.34
C PHE A 82 4.38 -7.33 -6.41
N LEU A 83 3.45 -7.14 -7.36
CA LEU A 83 3.24 -8.07 -8.48
C LEU A 83 4.44 -8.08 -9.44
N LEU A 84 4.94 -6.90 -9.84
CA LEU A 84 6.12 -6.74 -10.69
C LEU A 84 7.38 -7.27 -10.00
N SER A 85 7.47 -7.13 -8.69
CA SER A 85 8.58 -7.64 -7.88
C SER A 85 8.49 -9.15 -7.60
N GLY A 86 7.46 -9.85 -8.09
CA GLY A 86 7.29 -11.29 -7.88
C GLY A 86 6.94 -11.72 -6.44
N HIS A 87 6.57 -10.78 -5.56
CA HIS A 87 6.29 -11.05 -4.14
C HIS A 87 4.83 -11.47 -3.93
N TRP A 88 4.48 -12.65 -4.46
CA TRP A 88 3.12 -13.20 -4.49
C TRP A 88 2.41 -13.20 -3.13
N ALA A 89 3.12 -13.46 -2.03
CA ALA A 89 2.55 -13.46 -0.68
C ALA A 89 2.05 -12.07 -0.24
N MET A 90 2.80 -11.00 -0.54
CA MET A 90 2.37 -9.63 -0.21
C MET A 90 1.29 -9.13 -1.17
N PHE A 91 1.35 -9.55 -2.44
CA PHE A 91 0.26 -9.34 -3.38
C PHE A 91 -1.04 -10.00 -2.90
N LEU A 92 -0.99 -11.23 -2.37
CA LEU A 92 -2.18 -11.93 -1.84
C LEU A 92 -2.75 -11.24 -0.59
N LEU A 93 -1.91 -10.55 0.20
CA LEU A 93 -2.35 -9.73 1.33
C LEU A 93 -3.01 -8.42 0.88
N SER A 94 -2.51 -7.77 -0.19
CA SER A 94 -3.06 -6.52 -0.72
C SER A 94 -4.25 -6.71 -1.67
N ALA A 95 -4.32 -7.84 -2.38
CA ALA A 95 -5.38 -8.20 -3.32
C ALA A 95 -6.81 -8.10 -2.76
N PRO A 96 -7.16 -8.62 -1.56
CA PRO A 96 -8.52 -8.46 -1.03
C PRO A 96 -8.87 -7.00 -0.72
N MET A 97 -7.90 -6.13 -0.40
CA MET A 97 -8.16 -4.70 -0.26
C MET A 97 -8.42 -4.04 -1.62
N VAL A 98 -7.60 -4.34 -2.64
CA VAL A 98 -7.77 -3.79 -4.00
C VAL A 98 -9.07 -4.27 -4.64
N TYR A 99 -9.39 -5.56 -4.54
CA TYR A 99 -10.65 -6.14 -5.02
C TYR A 99 -11.87 -5.52 -4.34
N TYR A 100 -11.80 -5.30 -3.02
CA TYR A 100 -12.87 -4.60 -2.31
C TYR A 100 -13.03 -3.15 -2.79
N ASN A 101 -11.92 -2.40 -2.90
CA ASN A 101 -11.92 -1.02 -3.39
C ASN A 101 -12.51 -0.95 -4.82
N TYR A 102 -12.15 -1.89 -5.70
CA TYR A 102 -12.70 -2.02 -7.06
C TYR A 102 -14.20 -2.31 -7.05
N THR A 103 -14.67 -3.27 -6.23
CA THR A 103 -16.09 -3.59 -6.08
C THR A 103 -16.91 -2.37 -5.59
N LEU A 104 -16.31 -1.53 -4.74
CA LEU A 104 -16.93 -0.31 -4.24
C LEU A 104 -17.00 0.79 -5.31
N TYR A 105 -15.97 0.90 -6.16
CA TYR A 105 -15.94 1.78 -7.32
C TYR A 105 -17.00 1.39 -8.35
N GLU A 106 -17.08 0.11 -8.70
CA GLU A 106 -18.07 -0.45 -9.65
C GLU A 106 -19.51 -0.21 -9.20
N ARG A 107 -19.80 -0.37 -7.90
CA ARG A 107 -21.11 -0.08 -7.30
C ARG A 107 -21.44 1.41 -7.17
N ARG A 108 -20.54 2.31 -7.59
CA ARG A 108 -20.59 3.77 -7.39
C ARG A 108 -20.71 4.23 -5.92
N GLN A 109 -20.54 3.34 -4.96
CA GLN A 109 -20.55 3.61 -3.51
C GLN A 109 -19.18 4.13 -3.01
N HIS A 110 -18.39 4.77 -3.88
CA HIS A 110 -17.16 5.46 -3.50
C HIS A 110 -17.45 6.81 -2.82
N LEU A 111 -18.62 7.39 -3.11
CA LEU A 111 -19.18 8.55 -2.42
C LEU A 111 -19.74 8.08 -1.07
N VAL A 112 -19.32 8.71 0.02
CA VAL A 112 -19.94 8.48 1.32
C VAL A 112 -21.21 9.33 1.38
N ASP A 113 -22.37 8.68 1.49
CA ASP A 113 -23.65 9.38 1.47
C ASP A 113 -24.01 9.95 2.85
N VAL A 114 -24.35 11.23 2.88
CA VAL A 114 -24.42 12.06 4.09
C VAL A 114 -25.54 11.60 5.03
N THR A 115 -26.59 10.99 4.47
CA THR A 115 -27.77 10.50 5.19
C THR A 115 -27.57 9.13 5.83
N GLU A 116 -26.67 8.28 5.32
CA GLU A 116 -26.40 6.94 5.88
C GLU A 116 -25.11 6.86 6.71
N ILE A 117 -24.23 7.87 6.60
CA ILE A 117 -22.90 7.87 7.23
C ILE A 117 -22.95 7.60 8.75
N PHE A 118 -23.91 8.17 9.47
CA PHE A 118 -24.10 7.96 10.91
C PHE A 118 -24.55 6.52 11.25
N ASN A 119 -25.44 5.94 10.45
CA ASN A 119 -25.95 4.57 10.66
C ASN A 119 -24.88 3.49 10.39
N HIS A 120 -23.89 3.79 9.55
CA HIS A 120 -22.79 2.89 9.23
C HIS A 120 -21.44 3.27 9.86
N LEU A 121 -21.37 4.39 10.57
CA LEU A 121 -20.14 4.99 11.13
C LEU A 121 -19.31 4.00 11.94
N SER A 122 -19.94 3.27 12.87
CA SER A 122 -19.26 2.32 13.76
C SER A 122 -18.70 1.11 13.00
N ARG A 123 -19.39 0.68 11.93
CA ARG A 123 -18.97 -0.41 11.04
C ARG A 123 -17.84 0.04 10.11
N GLU A 124 -17.93 1.25 9.57
CA GLU A 124 -16.86 1.87 8.79
C GLU A 124 -15.60 2.10 9.62
N LYS A 125 -15.72 2.66 10.83
CA LYS A 125 -14.60 2.90 11.74
C LYS A 125 -13.85 1.60 12.05
N LYS A 126 -14.56 0.53 12.46
CA LYS A 126 -13.94 -0.80 12.67
C LYS A 126 -13.24 -1.33 11.42
N ARG A 127 -13.80 -1.08 10.24
CA ARG A 127 -13.32 -1.58 8.95
C ARG A 127 -12.09 -0.83 8.44
N ARG A 128 -12.02 0.49 8.64
CA ARG A 128 -10.81 1.31 8.39
C ARG A 128 -9.72 1.02 9.44
N LEU A 129 -10.09 0.75 10.70
CA LEU A 129 -9.14 0.33 11.74
C LEU A 129 -8.54 -1.05 11.46
N PHE A 130 -9.33 -2.02 10.97
CA PHE A 130 -8.78 -3.30 10.49
C PHE A 130 -7.87 -3.12 9.27
N LYS A 131 -8.20 -2.22 8.34
CA LYS A 131 -7.31 -1.84 7.22
C LYS A 131 -5.98 -1.28 7.74
N ILE A 132 -5.99 -0.38 8.74
CA ILE A 132 -4.76 0.12 9.38
C ILE A 132 -3.97 -1.01 10.04
N ALA A 133 -4.61 -1.92 10.78
CA ALA A 133 -3.90 -3.03 11.42
C ALA A 133 -3.16 -3.90 10.38
N ALA A 134 -3.82 -4.20 9.25
CA ALA A 134 -3.20 -4.93 8.15
C ALA A 134 -2.09 -4.12 7.42
N LEU A 135 -2.26 -2.79 7.26
CA LEU A 135 -1.20 -1.91 6.74
C LEU A 135 0.01 -1.82 7.68
N ILE A 136 -0.19 -1.84 9.00
CA ILE A 136 0.89 -1.86 10.00
C ILE A 136 1.65 -3.20 9.93
N VAL A 137 0.94 -4.33 9.81
CA VAL A 137 1.58 -5.65 9.60
C VAL A 137 2.38 -5.65 8.29
N LEU A 138 1.83 -5.08 7.21
CA LEU A 138 2.52 -4.93 5.93
C LEU A 138 3.75 -4.01 6.03
N LEU A 139 3.67 -2.94 6.84
CA LEU A 139 4.80 -2.05 7.13
C LEU A 139 5.95 -2.81 7.83
N PHE A 140 5.64 -3.54 8.90
CA PHE A 140 6.64 -4.37 9.61
C PHE A 140 7.24 -5.44 8.71
N LEU A 141 6.44 -6.09 7.86
CA LEU A 141 6.93 -7.04 6.86
C LEU A 141 7.85 -6.34 5.85
N SER A 142 7.47 -5.18 5.30
CA SER A 142 8.31 -4.44 4.35
C SER A 142 9.67 -4.05 4.95
N LEU A 143 9.70 -3.64 6.22
CA LEU A 143 10.93 -3.34 6.95
C LEU A 143 11.78 -4.58 7.22
N PHE A 144 11.16 -5.70 7.63
CA PHE A 144 11.87 -6.96 7.86
C PHE A 144 12.56 -7.46 6.58
N TRP A 145 11.83 -7.48 5.46
CA TRP A 145 12.37 -7.91 4.17
C TRP A 145 13.41 -6.93 3.62
N MET A 146 13.25 -5.62 3.82
CA MET A 146 14.27 -4.63 3.50
C MET A 146 15.58 -4.91 4.26
N ILE A 147 15.52 -5.08 5.58
CA ILE A 147 16.69 -5.38 6.42
C ILE A 147 17.34 -6.70 6.00
N TRP A 148 16.55 -7.72 5.70
CA TRP A 148 17.06 -9.00 5.20
C TRP A 148 17.81 -8.84 3.87
N SER A 149 17.23 -8.12 2.90
CA SER A 149 17.88 -7.88 1.60
C SER A 149 19.20 -7.10 1.71
N VAL A 150 19.30 -6.14 2.64
CA VAL A 150 20.54 -5.38 2.91
C VAL A 150 21.58 -6.22 3.66
N LEU A 151 21.16 -7.19 4.49
CA LEU A 151 22.07 -8.12 5.16
C LEU A 151 22.67 -9.13 4.16
N GLU A 152 21.86 -9.64 3.24
CA GLU A 152 22.27 -10.57 2.18
C GLU A 152 23.14 -9.91 1.09
N GLU A 153 23.14 -8.58 0.97
CA GLU A 153 24.15 -7.82 0.21
C GLU A 153 25.54 -7.78 0.88
N HIS A 154 25.61 -8.12 2.16
CA HIS A 154 26.79 -7.90 3.02
C HIS A 154 27.57 -9.18 3.38
N GLU A 155 27.05 -10.37 3.04
CA GLU A 155 27.72 -11.69 3.13
C GLU A 155 28.23 -12.20 1.77
#